data_AF-V7IAD4-F1
#
_entry.id   AF-V7IAD4-F1
#
_cell.length_a   1.000
_cell.length_b   1.000
_cell.length_c   1.000
_cell.angle_alpha   90.00
_cell.angle_beta   90.00
_cell.angle_gamma   90.00
#
_symmetry.space_group_name_H-M   'P 1'
#
loop_
_entity.id
_entity.type
_entity.pdbx_description
1 polymer ?
#
loop_
_entity_poly.entity_id
_entity_poly.type
_entity_poly.pdbx_seq_one_letter_code
_entity_poly.pdbx_strand_id
1 'polypeptide(L)' 'MICPYCSSIMEKGHIYGDRYRLKWLSASKKPLLGIFIAGGESIGQSGFFGRPKVIAYKCSVCSKLTIDLLEQED' A
#
# COMPACT_ATOMS: atom_id res chain seq x y z
N MET A 1 9.69 6.50 -9.56
CA MET A 1 10.39 6.49 -8.26
C MET A 1 11.76 5.81 -8.41
N ILE A 2 12.77 6.27 -7.66
CA ILE A 2 14.10 5.63 -7.59
C ILE A 2 14.17 4.78 -6.32
N CYS A 3 14.70 3.56 -6.40
CA CYS A 3 14.85 2.67 -5.25
C CYS A 3 15.85 3.25 -4.25
N PRO A 4 15.48 3.46 -2.97
CA PRO A 4 16.37 4.06 -2.00
C PRO A 4 17.52 3.13 -1.55
N TYR A 5 17.50 1.86 -1.97
CA TYR A 5 18.49 0.84 -1.55
C TYR A 5 19.54 0.53 -2.61
N CYS A 6 19.20 0.64 -3.89
CA CYS A 6 20.11 0.28 -5.00
C CYS A 6 20.11 1.30 -6.14
N SER A 7 19.41 2.43 -5.98
CA SER A 7 19.32 3.51 -6.96
C SER A 7 18.76 3.14 -8.34
N SER A 8 18.17 1.94 -8.48
CA SER A 8 17.52 1.55 -9.73
C SER A 8 16.18 2.28 -9.92
N ILE A 9 15.79 2.49 -11.17
CA ILE A 9 14.43 2.93 -11.49
C ILE A 9 13.44 1.83 -11.06
N MET A 10 12.32 2.23 -10.45
CA MET A 10 11.28 1.32 -9.99
C MET A 10 10.08 1.32 -10.94
N GLU A 11 9.44 0.16 -11.07
CA GLU A 11 8.22 -0.03 -11.87
C GLU A 11 7.00 0.46 -11.10
N LYS A 12 6.22 1.39 -11.69
CA LYS A 12 4.93 1.86 -11.14
C LYS A 12 3.86 0.81 -11.39
N GLY A 13 3.06 0.51 -10.37
CA GLY A 13 1.94 -0.41 -10.45
C GLY A 13 0.87 -0.12 -9.39
N HIS A 14 -0.05 -1.07 -9.23
CA HIS A 14 -1.14 -0.95 -8.25
C HIS A 14 -1.23 -2.22 -7.39
N ILE A 15 -1.54 -2.04 -6.11
CA ILE A 15 -2.01 -3.13 -5.26
C ILE A 15 -3.52 -2.95 -5.08
N TYR A 16 -4.29 -3.99 -5.41
CA TYR A 16 -5.74 -3.98 -5.32
C TYR A 16 -6.21 -4.59 -3.99
N GLY A 17 -7.12 -3.89 -3.32
CA GLY A 17 -7.95 -4.47 -2.28
C GLY A 17 -9.13 -5.22 -2.90
N ASP A 18 -9.45 -6.39 -2.36
CA ASP A 18 -10.55 -7.22 -2.91
C ASP A 18 -11.93 -6.59 -2.65
N ARG A 19 -12.22 -6.25 -1.39
CA ARG A 19 -13.46 -5.55 -0.98
C ARG A 19 -13.23 -4.22 -0.27
N TYR A 20 -12.19 -4.15 0.55
CA TYR A 20 -11.88 -2.97 1.36
C TYR A 20 -10.49 -2.45 1.02
N ARG A 21 -10.25 -1.18 1.35
CA ARG A 21 -8.89 -0.63 1.35
C ARG A 21 -7.97 -1.50 2.20
N LEU A 22 -6.74 -1.63 1.74
CA LEU A 22 -5.68 -2.16 2.58
C LEU A 22 -5.49 -1.21 3.77
N LYS A 23 -5.09 -1.78 4.91
CA LYS A 23 -4.83 -1.02 6.12
C LYS A 23 -3.42 -1.32 6.60
N TRP A 24 -2.64 -0.27 6.84
CA TRP A 24 -1.39 -0.37 7.55
C TRP A 24 -1.68 -0.42 9.06
N LEU A 25 -1.14 -1.43 9.72
CA LEU A 25 -1.15 -1.53 11.18
C LEU A 25 0.28 -1.72 11.64
N SER A 26 0.77 -0.80 12.48
CA SER A 26 2.09 -0.94 13.11
C SER A 26 2.20 -2.28 13.84
N ALA A 27 3.36 -2.92 13.76
CA ALA A 27 3.63 -4.19 14.43
C ALA A 27 3.46 -4.13 15.97
N SER A 28 3.49 -2.94 16.57
CA SER A 28 3.21 -2.75 18.00
C SER A 28 1.74 -2.88 18.36
N LYS A 29 0.82 -2.83 17.38
CA LYS A 29 -0.62 -3.01 17.56
C LYS A 29 -1.04 -4.39 17.09
N LYS A 30 -2.11 -4.93 17.68
CA LYS A 30 -2.70 -6.21 17.30
C LYS A 30 -4.09 -6.01 16.70
N PRO A 31 -4.53 -6.87 15.75
CA PRO A 31 -5.92 -6.92 15.33
C PRO A 31 -6.85 -7.20 16.51
N LEU A 32 -7.95 -6.47 16.59
CA LEU A 32 -9.01 -6.73 17.55
C LEU A 32 -9.77 -7.99 17.14
N LEU A 33 -10.04 -8.90 18.09
CA LEU A 33 -10.62 -10.22 17.81
C LEU A 33 -9.88 -11.02 16.73
N GLY A 34 -8.60 -10.76 16.51
CA GLY A 34 -7.77 -11.44 15.51
C GLY A 34 -8.02 -11.04 14.05
N ILE A 35 -9.09 -10.31 13.74
CA ILE A 35 -9.49 -9.99 12.36
C ILE A 35 -9.78 -8.51 12.11
N PHE A 36 -10.16 -7.74 13.14
CA PHE A 36 -10.53 -6.34 12.97
C PHE A 36 -9.31 -5.44 13.13
N ILE A 37 -8.90 -4.80 12.03
CA ILE A 37 -7.84 -3.79 12.04
C ILE A 37 -8.42 -2.46 12.56
N ALA A 38 -8.55 -2.37 13.88
CA ALA A 38 -8.96 -1.16 14.60
C ALA A 38 -7.76 -0.23 14.82
N GLY A 39 -7.89 1.04 14.43
CA GLY A 39 -6.82 2.03 14.58
C GLY A 39 -5.63 1.85 13.63
N GLY A 40 -5.81 1.10 12.53
CA GLY A 40 -4.89 1.06 11.40
C GLY A 40 -5.20 2.17 10.39
N GLU A 41 -4.17 2.64 9.71
CA GLU A 41 -4.26 3.68 8.67
C GLU A 41 -4.73 3.05 7.36
N SER A 42 -5.75 3.63 6.73
CA SER A 42 -6.21 3.13 5.42
C SER A 42 -5.26 3.65 4.33
N ILE A 43 -4.72 2.75 3.52
CA ILE A 43 -3.82 3.11 2.42
C ILE A 43 -4.54 3.05 1.08
N GLY A 44 -4.28 4.04 0.23
CA GLY A 44 -4.87 4.18 -1.09
C GLY A 44 -6.32 4.68 -1.09
N GLN A 45 -6.92 4.61 -2.27
CA GLN A 45 -8.24 5.18 -2.55
C GLN A 45 -9.36 4.17 -2.24
N SER A 46 -10.51 4.71 -1.86
CA SER A 46 -11.78 3.97 -1.85
C SER A 46 -12.49 4.22 -3.18
N GLY A 47 -12.71 3.19 -3.98
CA GLY A 47 -13.53 3.34 -5.17
C GLY A 47 -15.01 3.43 -4.78
N PHE A 48 -15.64 4.57 -4.99
CA PHE A 48 -17.11 4.65 -5.07
C PHE A 48 -17.63 3.87 -6.29
N PHE A 49 -16.84 3.86 -7.38
CA PHE A 49 -17.10 3.15 -8.63
C PHE A 49 -15.88 2.30 -9.06
N GLY A 50 -15.31 1.50 -8.16
CA GLY A 50 -14.18 0.64 -8.48
C GLY A 50 -13.61 -0.12 -7.30
N ARG A 51 -12.70 -1.07 -7.58
CA ARG A 51 -11.97 -1.78 -6.51
C ARG A 51 -10.99 -0.81 -5.82
N PRO A 52 -10.92 -0.80 -4.48
CA PRO A 52 -9.89 -0.07 -3.76
C PRO A 52 -8.49 -0.42 -4.29
N LYS A 53 -7.64 0.59 -4.47
CA LYS A 53 -6.28 0.38 -4.97
C LYS A 53 -5.33 1.42 -4.37
N VAL A 54 -4.06 1.07 -4.32
CA VAL A 54 -2.96 1.96 -3.91
C VAL A 54 -1.86 1.90 -4.97
N ILE A 55 -1.31 3.05 -5.34
CA ILE A 55 -0.13 3.12 -6.22
C ILE A 55 1.07 2.59 -5.44
N ALA A 56 1.82 1.69 -6.05
CA ALA A 56 3.04 1.13 -5.48
C ALA A 56 4.14 1.02 -6.52
N TYR A 57 5.39 1.00 -6.05
CA TYR A 57 6.58 0.91 -6.88
C TYR A 57 7.35 -0.35 -6.54
N LYS A 58 7.64 -1.19 -7.54
CA LYS A 58 8.42 -2.42 -7.37
C LYS A 58 9.84 -2.22 -7.89
N CYS A 59 10.83 -2.51 -7.05
CA CYS A 59 12.21 -2.65 -7.48
C CYS A 59 12.48 -4.12 -7.82
N SER A 60 12.81 -4.41 -9.08
CA SER A 60 13.15 -5.76 -9.55
C SER A 60 14.47 -6.28 -8.99
N VAL A 61 15.41 -5.40 -8.65
CA VAL A 61 16.73 -5.77 -8.11
C VAL A 61 16.64 -6.17 -6.64
N CYS A 62 16.02 -5.32 -5.80
CA CYS A 62 15.92 -5.55 -4.36
C CYS A 62 14.73 -6.42 -3.95
N SER A 63 13.81 -6.71 -4.87
CA SER A 63 12.51 -7.37 -4.58
C SER A 63 11.72 -6.65 -3.48
N LYS A 64 11.75 -5.30 -3.49
CA LYS A 64 11.03 -4.44 -2.54
C LYS A 64 9.90 -3.71 -3.23
N LEU A 65 8.81 -3.51 -2.48
CA LEU A 65 7.70 -2.64 -2.83
C LEU A 65 7.73 -1.41 -1.93
N THR A 66 7.52 -0.23 -2.51
CA THR A 66 7.33 1.03 -1.77
C THR A 66 6.01 1.66 -2.16
N ILE A 67 5.38 2.34 -1.21
CA ILE A 67 4.14 3.10 -1.40
C ILE A 67 4.43 4.51 -0.90
N ASP A 68 4.25 5.50 -1.77
CA ASP A 68 4.24 6.90 -1.35
C ASP A 68 2.81 7.26 -0.96
N LEU A 69 2.59 7.63 0.29
CA LEU A 69 1.26 7.93 0.83
C LEU A 69 0.67 9.24 0.27
N LEU A 70 1.51 10.14 -0.23
CA LEU A 70 1.09 11.42 -0.82
C LEU A 70 0.84 11.29 -2.32
N GLU A 71 1.43 10.29 -2.99
CA GLU A 71 1.26 10.04 -4.41
C GLU A 71 0.12 9.06 -4.69
N GLN A 72 -1.10 9.46 -4.34
CA GLN A 72 -2.32 8.72 -4.67
C GLN A 72 -3.21 9.61 -5.53
N GLU A 73 -3.72 9.08 -6.64
CA GLU A 73 -4.72 9.78 -7.47
C GLU A 73 -6.03 9.95 -6.65
N ASP A 74 -6.97 10.80 -7.07
CA ASP A 74 -8.30 10.91 -6.44
C ASP A 74 -9.35 10.08 -7.21
#